data_AF-K9LCK7-F1
#
_entry.id   AF-K9LCK7-F1
#
_cell.length_a   1.000
_cell.length_b   1.000
_cell.length_c   1.000
_cell.angle_alpha   90.00
_cell.angle_beta   90.00
_cell.angle_gamma   90.00
#
_symmetry.space_group_name_H-M   'P 1'
#
loop_
_entity.id
_entity.type
_entity.pdbx_description
1 polymer ?
#
loop_
_entity_poly.entity_id
_entity_poly.type
_entity_poly.pdbx_seq_one_letter_code
_entity_poly.pdbx_strand_id
1 'polypeptide(L)'
;FTSCCPGWVDYMEKYFADMIPNFSTAKSPQQMMGAMIKTYWAGKAGVAPEKIYSVSVMPCTAKKWETRRNDDMKSAAKFLGKDSGWDVDISITTRELARMIKQAGIEILKLADEEADNPLGPYTGAGTIFGVTGGVMEAAVRSAYYLLTKKSLPDLNFKPARGLEGVKEAEVDFGVPVGNSGETKIRIAVAHQMGNIEAVLDRIRLARNAGKETPYHFVEVMACPGG
;
A
#
# COMPACT_ATOMS: atom_id res chain seq x y z
N PHE A 1 -5.50 -9.78 2.91
CA PHE A 1 -4.37 -9.41 2.03
C PHE A 1 -4.29 -7.90 1.90
N THR A 2 -3.09 -7.35 1.76
CA THR A 2 -2.91 -5.95 1.34
C THR A 2 -3.25 -5.78 -0.15
N SER A 3 -3.50 -4.53 -0.57
CA SER A 3 -4.01 -4.15 -1.90
C SER A 3 -3.17 -3.03 -2.56
N CYS A 4 -2.03 -2.65 -1.98
CA CYS A 4 -1.25 -1.49 -2.42
C CYS A 4 -0.39 -1.74 -3.68
N CYS A 5 -0.06 -3.00 -3.98
CA CYS A 5 0.74 -3.39 -5.15
C CYS A 5 -0.20 -3.65 -6.35
N PRO A 6 -0.18 -2.85 -7.42
CA PRO A 6 -1.11 -3.05 -8.54
C PRO A 6 -0.88 -4.37 -9.28
N GLY A 7 0.38 -4.83 -9.37
CA GLY A 7 0.70 -6.12 -9.99
C GLY A 7 0.10 -7.29 -9.23
N TRP A 8 0.06 -7.20 -7.89
CA TRP A 8 -0.64 -8.18 -7.06
C TRP A 8 -2.14 -8.15 -7.29
N VAL A 9 -2.74 -6.95 -7.34
CA VAL A 9 -4.17 -6.82 -7.54
C VAL A 9 -4.60 -7.39 -8.90
N ASP A 10 -3.90 -7.03 -9.97
CA ASP A 10 -4.17 -7.53 -11.32
C ASP A 10 -4.05 -9.07 -11.41
N TYR A 11 -3.03 -9.64 -10.75
CA TYR A 11 -2.82 -11.09 -10.70
C TYR A 11 -3.92 -11.81 -9.93
N MET A 12 -4.31 -11.28 -8.76
CA MET A 12 -5.41 -11.81 -7.97
C MET A 12 -6.71 -11.86 -8.77
N GLU A 13 -7.07 -10.75 -9.41
CA GLU A 13 -8.33 -10.63 -10.16
C GLU A 13 -8.41 -11.62 -11.33
N LYS A 14 -7.27 -11.93 -11.97
CA LYS A 14 -7.22 -12.83 -13.13
C LYS A 14 -7.20 -14.31 -12.75
N TYR A 15 -6.47 -14.67 -11.70
CA TYR A 15 -6.11 -16.07 -11.45
C TYR A 15 -6.64 -16.63 -10.12
N PHE A 16 -7.06 -15.78 -9.18
CA PHE A 16 -7.40 -16.18 -7.80
C PHE A 16 -8.70 -15.54 -7.31
N ALA A 17 -9.76 -15.54 -8.15
CA ALA A 17 -11.03 -14.89 -7.83
C ALA A 17 -11.66 -15.32 -6.48
N ASP A 18 -11.42 -16.56 -6.05
CA ASP A 18 -11.89 -17.09 -4.76
C ASP A 18 -11.23 -16.44 -3.52
N MET A 19 -10.18 -15.64 -3.74
CA MET A 19 -9.45 -14.92 -2.69
C MET A 19 -9.76 -13.42 -2.66
N ILE A 20 -10.48 -12.89 -3.65
CA ILE A 20 -10.91 -11.48 -3.72
C ILE A 20 -11.63 -11.02 -2.43
N PRO A 21 -12.52 -11.80 -1.79
CA PRO A 21 -13.16 -11.37 -0.54
C PRO A 21 -12.19 -11.08 0.62
N ASN A 22 -10.95 -11.56 0.53
CA ASN A 22 -9.91 -11.35 1.54
C ASN A 22 -9.01 -10.14 1.24
N PHE A 23 -9.27 -9.38 0.16
CA PHE A 23 -8.55 -8.15 -0.13
C PHE A 23 -8.98 -7.02 0.79
N SER A 24 -7.99 -6.23 1.22
CA SER A 24 -8.30 -4.92 1.78
C SER A 24 -8.99 -4.06 0.71
N THR A 25 -10.09 -3.42 1.10
CA THR A 25 -10.78 -2.41 0.29
C THR A 25 -10.04 -1.07 0.27
N ALA A 26 -8.94 -0.95 1.02
CA ALA A 26 -8.10 0.23 1.02
C ALA A 26 -7.51 0.47 -0.38
N LYS A 27 -7.55 1.73 -0.80
CA LYS A 27 -6.78 2.22 -1.94
C LYS A 27 -5.28 2.24 -1.64
N SER A 28 -4.47 2.34 -2.68
CA SER A 28 -3.04 2.60 -2.49
C SER A 28 -2.78 4.04 -2.00
N PRO A 29 -1.64 4.35 -1.37
CA PRO A 29 -1.40 5.70 -0.87
C PRO A 29 -1.40 6.77 -1.94
N GLN A 30 -0.92 6.50 -3.15
CA GLN A 30 -0.99 7.51 -4.21
C GLN A 30 -2.44 7.85 -4.57
N GLN A 31 -3.33 6.86 -4.54
CA GLN A 31 -4.75 7.04 -4.84
C GLN A 31 -5.49 7.72 -3.69
N MET A 32 -5.15 7.37 -2.45
CA MET A 32 -5.63 8.08 -1.27
C MET A 32 -5.20 9.56 -1.29
N MET A 33 -3.92 9.82 -1.56
CA MET A 33 -3.37 11.17 -1.63
C MET A 33 -4.01 11.98 -2.76
N GLY A 34 -4.13 11.41 -3.97
CA GLY A 34 -4.79 12.06 -5.10
C GLY A 34 -6.23 12.47 -4.79
N ALA A 35 -7.00 11.57 -4.17
CA ALA A 35 -8.36 11.87 -3.74
C ALA A 35 -8.40 12.99 -2.68
N MET A 36 -7.49 12.96 -1.69
CA MET A 36 -7.38 14.00 -0.66
C MET A 36 -6.98 15.36 -1.23
N ILE A 37 -6.07 15.39 -2.19
CA ILE A 37 -5.64 16.62 -2.88
C ILE A 37 -6.83 17.25 -3.61
N LYS A 38 -7.58 16.47 -4.40
CA LYS A 38 -8.70 16.98 -5.21
C LYS A 38 -9.98 17.25 -4.40
N THR A 39 -10.05 16.83 -3.14
CA THR A 39 -11.19 17.10 -2.26
C THR A 39 -10.84 18.09 -1.17
N TYR A 40 -10.18 17.63 -0.11
CA TYR A 40 -9.87 18.40 1.09
C TYR A 40 -8.94 19.58 0.79
N TRP A 41 -7.80 19.33 0.12
CA TRP A 41 -6.83 20.40 -0.15
C TRP A 41 -7.36 21.42 -1.17
N ALA A 42 -8.04 20.95 -2.23
CA ALA A 42 -8.69 21.82 -3.21
C ALA A 42 -9.64 22.83 -2.55
N GLY A 43 -10.49 22.36 -1.62
CA GLY A 43 -11.38 23.21 -0.84
C GLY A 43 -10.61 24.21 0.04
N LYS A 44 -9.55 23.76 0.72
CA LYS A 44 -8.71 24.62 1.57
C LYS A 44 -7.95 25.69 0.76
N ALA A 45 -7.50 25.36 -0.44
CA ALA A 45 -6.76 26.24 -1.32
C ALA A 45 -7.66 27.17 -2.16
N GLY A 46 -8.99 26.97 -2.14
CA GLY A 46 -9.92 27.71 -2.99
C GLY A 46 -9.73 27.42 -4.49
N VAL A 47 -9.15 26.26 -4.82
CA VAL A 47 -8.87 25.85 -6.21
C VAL A 47 -9.93 24.85 -6.66
N ALA A 48 -10.45 25.06 -7.86
CA ALA A 48 -11.39 24.13 -8.47
C ALA A 48 -10.69 22.77 -8.72
N PRO A 49 -11.23 21.62 -8.24
CA PRO A 49 -10.60 20.31 -8.38
C PRO A 49 -10.22 19.93 -9.81
N GLU A 50 -11.00 20.39 -10.78
CA GLU A 50 -10.84 20.15 -12.22
C GLU A 50 -9.59 20.86 -12.79
N LYS A 51 -9.08 21.88 -12.08
CA LYS A 51 -7.86 22.60 -12.41
C LYS A 51 -6.61 21.99 -11.78
N ILE A 52 -6.75 20.98 -10.93
CA ILE A 52 -5.62 20.33 -10.26
C ILE A 52 -5.15 19.18 -11.15
N TYR A 53 -3.87 19.23 -11.53
CA TYR A 53 -3.19 18.14 -12.21
C TYR A 53 -2.24 17.42 -11.24
N SER A 54 -2.64 16.22 -10.80
CA SER A 54 -1.96 15.40 -9.82
C SER A 54 -0.96 14.46 -10.50
N VAL A 55 0.33 14.69 -10.24
CA VAL A 55 1.45 13.87 -10.75
C VAL A 55 2.05 13.08 -9.60
N SER A 56 2.16 11.76 -9.77
CA SER A 56 2.84 10.91 -8.81
C SER A 56 4.19 10.42 -9.34
N VAL A 57 5.23 10.47 -8.51
CA VAL A 57 6.55 9.91 -8.82
C VAL A 57 6.70 8.58 -8.09
N MET A 58 6.82 7.49 -8.83
CA MET A 58 6.75 6.13 -8.29
C MET A 58 7.95 5.28 -8.72
N PRO A 59 8.47 4.37 -7.88
CA PRO A 59 9.51 3.42 -8.31
C PRO A 59 8.93 2.28 -9.18
N CYS A 60 7.61 2.21 -9.34
CA CYS A 60 6.90 1.10 -9.95
C CYS A 60 6.18 1.52 -11.24
N THR A 61 6.36 0.75 -12.32
CA THR A 61 5.68 0.98 -13.60
C THR A 61 4.19 0.61 -13.54
N ALA A 62 3.80 -0.38 -12.72
CA ALA A 62 2.40 -0.78 -12.57
C ALA A 62 1.53 0.32 -11.93
N LYS A 63 2.14 1.29 -11.22
CA LYS A 63 1.41 2.46 -10.71
C LYS A 63 0.82 3.33 -11.82
N LYS A 64 1.39 3.30 -13.02
CA LYS A 64 0.83 3.96 -14.21
C LYS A 64 -0.50 3.37 -14.64
N TRP A 65 -0.63 2.04 -14.56
CA TRP A 65 -1.90 1.37 -14.82
C TRP A 65 -2.90 1.63 -13.69
N GLU A 66 -2.44 1.61 -12.44
CA GLU A 66 -3.31 1.85 -11.27
C GLU A 66 -4.10 3.16 -11.38
N THR A 67 -3.52 4.23 -11.92
CA THR A 67 -4.20 5.54 -12.00
C THR A 67 -5.49 5.54 -12.81
N ARG A 68 -5.64 4.59 -13.73
CA ARG A 68 -6.80 4.49 -14.63
C ARG A 68 -7.40 3.10 -14.66
N ARG A 69 -7.20 2.32 -13.59
CA ARG A 69 -7.64 0.93 -13.52
C ARG A 69 -9.16 0.79 -13.71
N ASN A 70 -9.94 1.56 -12.97
CA ASN A 70 -11.41 1.55 -13.00
C ASN A 70 -11.96 2.85 -12.40
N ASP A 71 -13.28 3.03 -12.41
CA ASP A 71 -13.93 4.24 -11.88
C ASP A 71 -13.78 4.43 -10.37
N ASP A 72 -13.27 3.45 -9.63
CA ASP A 72 -12.91 3.66 -8.22
C ASP A 72 -11.71 4.61 -8.09
N MET A 73 -10.89 4.81 -9.13
CA MET A 73 -9.79 5.78 -9.13
C MET A 73 -10.25 7.23 -9.36
N LYS A 74 -11.55 7.49 -9.22
CA LYS A 74 -12.20 8.80 -9.25
C LYS A 74 -12.99 9.05 -7.95
N SER A 75 -12.39 8.75 -6.79
CA SER A 75 -13.07 8.96 -5.50
C SER A 75 -13.41 10.42 -5.26
N ALA A 76 -12.56 11.35 -5.69
CA ALA A 76 -12.84 12.78 -5.56
C ALA A 76 -14.12 13.16 -6.30
N ALA A 77 -14.27 12.69 -7.54
CA ALA A 77 -15.47 12.98 -8.33
C ALA A 77 -16.73 12.41 -7.69
N LYS A 78 -16.67 11.15 -7.24
CA LYS A 78 -17.78 10.49 -6.53
C LYS A 78 -18.14 11.24 -5.23
N PHE A 79 -17.15 11.67 -4.45
CA PHE A 79 -17.35 12.38 -3.19
C PHE A 79 -17.95 13.78 -3.39
N LEU A 80 -17.51 14.50 -4.42
CA LEU A 80 -17.95 15.86 -4.70
C LEU A 80 -19.27 15.93 -5.48
N GLY A 81 -19.74 14.82 -6.05
CA GLY A 81 -20.92 14.78 -6.90
C GLY A 81 -20.74 15.54 -8.23
N LYS A 82 -19.49 15.75 -8.66
CA LYS A 82 -19.12 16.43 -9.91
C LYS A 82 -17.84 15.84 -10.49
N ASP A 83 -17.65 15.95 -11.79
CA ASP A 83 -16.43 15.44 -12.42
C ASP A 83 -15.21 16.28 -12.00
N SER A 84 -14.20 15.62 -11.44
CA SER A 84 -12.90 16.20 -11.06
C SER A 84 -11.73 15.52 -11.79
N GLY A 85 -12.03 14.72 -12.82
CA GLY A 85 -11.06 13.84 -13.46
C GLY A 85 -10.62 12.67 -12.57
N TRP A 86 -9.47 12.09 -12.89
CA TRP A 86 -8.84 11.01 -12.12
C TRP A 86 -8.25 11.54 -10.82
N ASP A 87 -8.25 10.77 -9.74
CA ASP A 87 -7.63 11.16 -8.46
C ASP A 87 -6.13 11.46 -8.64
N VAL A 88 -5.46 10.65 -9.49
CA VAL A 88 -4.08 10.84 -9.94
C VAL A 88 -4.09 10.89 -11.47
N ASP A 89 -3.68 12.01 -12.06
CA ASP A 89 -3.78 12.22 -13.51
C ASP A 89 -2.72 11.43 -14.28
N ILE A 90 -1.50 11.37 -13.72
CA ILE A 90 -0.38 10.61 -14.28
C ILE A 90 0.57 10.12 -13.19
N SER A 91 1.14 8.93 -13.41
CA SER A 91 2.28 8.44 -12.66
C SER A 91 3.51 8.38 -13.56
N ILE A 92 4.64 8.90 -13.08
CA ILE A 92 5.95 8.82 -13.73
C ILE A 92 6.91 8.03 -12.85
N THR A 93 7.88 7.39 -13.47
CA THR A 93 8.89 6.62 -12.77
C THR A 93 10.02 7.52 -12.26
N THR A 94 10.72 7.07 -11.21
CA THR A 94 11.96 7.73 -10.75
C THR A 94 12.96 7.92 -11.90
N ARG A 95 13.06 6.95 -12.83
CA ARG A 95 13.95 7.03 -14.00
C ARG A 95 13.51 8.10 -15.00
N GLU A 96 12.20 8.27 -15.20
CA GLU A 96 11.68 9.31 -16.09
C GLU A 96 11.93 10.69 -15.50
N LEU A 97 11.62 10.90 -14.21
CA LEU A 97 11.92 12.15 -13.53
C LEU A 97 13.42 12.48 -13.59
N ALA A 98 14.29 11.50 -13.28
CA ALA A 98 15.74 11.70 -13.33
C ALA A 98 16.23 12.11 -14.74
N ARG A 99 15.61 11.60 -15.81
CA ARG A 99 15.93 12.01 -17.19
C ARG A 99 15.45 13.44 -17.47
N MET A 100 14.24 13.80 -17.04
CA MET A 100 13.69 15.16 -17.21
C MET A 100 14.56 16.21 -16.49
N ILE A 101 14.98 15.93 -15.25
CA ILE A 101 15.89 16.79 -14.48
C ILE A 101 17.22 17.00 -15.22
N LYS A 102 17.82 15.93 -15.74
CA LYS A 102 19.06 16.01 -16.53
C LYS A 102 18.88 16.78 -17.83
N GLN A 103 17.77 16.56 -18.54
CA GLN A 103 17.45 17.27 -19.78
C GLN A 103 17.21 18.77 -19.55
N ALA A 104 16.68 19.15 -18.39
CA ALA A 104 16.51 20.54 -17.99
C ALA A 104 17.82 21.22 -17.53
N GLY A 105 18.95 20.50 -17.48
CA GLY A 105 20.23 21.03 -17.01
C GLY A 105 20.28 21.28 -15.50
N ILE A 106 19.40 20.65 -14.72
CA ILE A 106 19.31 20.85 -13.27
C ILE A 106 20.31 19.94 -12.56
N GLU A 107 21.23 20.54 -11.80
CA GLU A 107 22.17 19.84 -10.93
C GLU A 107 21.56 19.63 -9.53
N ILE A 108 20.75 18.58 -9.37
CA ILE A 108 19.97 18.35 -8.14
C ILE A 108 20.81 18.35 -6.85
N LEU A 109 22.06 17.87 -6.91
CA LEU A 109 22.98 17.79 -5.77
C LEU A 109 23.57 19.15 -5.35
N LYS A 110 23.34 20.20 -6.14
CA LYS A 110 23.78 21.58 -5.86
C LYS A 110 22.63 22.49 -5.43
N LEU A 111 21.41 21.99 -5.37
CA LEU A 111 20.26 22.75 -4.90
C LEU A 111 20.37 22.97 -3.38
N ALA A 112 19.84 24.10 -2.92
CA ALA A 112 19.66 24.31 -1.49
C ALA A 112 18.58 23.36 -0.96
N ASP A 113 18.69 22.98 0.31
CA ASP A 113 17.65 22.22 0.98
C ASP A 113 16.41 23.11 1.14
N GLU A 114 15.24 22.54 0.84
CA GLU A 114 13.94 23.19 1.02
C GLU A 114 12.96 22.21 1.64
N GLU A 115 12.01 22.75 2.40
CA GLU A 115 10.93 21.95 2.98
C GLU A 115 9.93 21.53 1.90
N ALA A 116 9.43 20.30 2.00
CA ALA A 116 8.35 19.84 1.15
C ALA A 116 7.04 20.56 1.52
N ASP A 117 6.20 20.80 0.52
CA ASP A 117 4.84 21.28 0.75
C ASP A 117 4.07 20.35 1.67
N ASN A 118 3.25 20.96 2.53
CA ASN A 118 2.41 20.22 3.45
C ASN A 118 0.91 20.47 3.24
N PRO A 119 0.30 19.86 2.21
CA PRO A 119 -1.10 20.06 1.90
C PRO A 119 -2.05 19.48 2.97
N LEU A 120 -1.62 18.48 3.75
CA LEU A 120 -2.48 17.70 4.65
C LEU A 120 -2.13 17.81 6.16
N GLY A 121 -1.11 18.58 6.54
CA GLY A 121 -0.66 18.74 7.92
C GLY A 121 0.56 17.88 8.30
N PRO A 122 1.10 18.06 9.52
CA PRO A 122 2.42 17.57 9.90
C PRO A 122 2.61 16.07 9.63
N TYR A 123 3.80 15.75 9.13
CA TYR A 123 4.20 14.40 8.73
C TYR A 123 4.15 13.43 9.91
N THR A 124 3.50 12.27 9.74
CA THR A 124 3.51 11.20 10.73
C THR A 124 4.52 10.14 10.27
N GLY A 125 5.51 9.79 11.10
CA GLY A 125 6.65 8.93 10.72
C GLY A 125 6.30 7.57 10.08
N ALA A 126 5.05 7.12 10.17
CA ALA A 126 4.52 5.96 9.45
C ALA A 126 4.61 6.10 7.91
N GLY A 127 4.64 7.32 7.38
CA GLY A 127 4.86 7.58 5.95
C GLY A 127 6.24 7.17 5.46
N THR A 128 7.27 7.15 6.32
CA THR A 128 8.67 6.90 5.92
C THR A 128 8.89 5.43 5.63
N ILE A 129 8.28 4.56 6.44
CA ILE A 129 8.49 3.12 6.38
C ILE A 129 7.76 2.51 5.17
N PHE A 130 6.76 3.20 4.60
CA PHE A 130 6.03 2.72 3.42
C PHE A 130 6.93 2.50 2.19
N GLY A 131 8.03 3.26 2.07
CA GLY A 131 8.97 3.15 0.95
C GLY A 131 9.81 1.86 0.94
N VAL A 132 9.73 1.05 1.98
CA VAL A 132 10.42 -0.25 2.09
C VAL A 132 9.41 -1.40 2.21
N THR A 133 9.77 -2.59 1.76
CA THR A 133 8.86 -3.74 1.86
C THR A 133 8.61 -4.15 3.29
N GLY A 134 7.41 -4.66 3.56
CA GLY A 134 6.92 -4.85 4.93
C GLY A 134 6.29 -3.58 5.47
N GLY A 135 6.56 -2.41 4.89
CA GLY A 135 6.22 -1.12 5.49
C GLY A 135 4.73 -0.82 5.61
N VAL A 136 3.89 -1.28 4.67
CA VAL A 136 2.44 -1.03 4.74
C VAL A 136 1.80 -1.90 5.79
N MET A 137 2.11 -3.19 5.73
CA MET A 137 1.63 -4.17 6.69
C MET A 137 2.15 -3.88 8.10
N GLU A 138 3.43 -3.56 8.23
CA GLU A 138 4.04 -3.15 9.49
C GLU A 138 3.38 -1.88 10.04
N ALA A 139 3.19 -0.85 9.22
CA ALA A 139 2.48 0.36 9.65
C ALA A 139 1.06 0.03 10.13
N ALA A 140 0.31 -0.79 9.39
CA ALA A 140 -1.04 -1.21 9.78
C ALA A 140 -1.06 -2.00 11.10
N VAL A 141 -0.13 -2.95 11.27
CA VAL A 141 0.00 -3.75 12.50
C VAL A 141 0.43 -2.87 13.67
N ARG A 142 1.39 -1.96 13.48
CA ARG A 142 1.83 -0.99 14.51
C ARG A 142 0.68 -0.07 14.93
N SER A 143 -0.10 0.43 13.98
CA SER A 143 -1.28 1.25 14.26
C SER A 143 -2.35 0.46 15.03
N ALA A 144 -2.68 -0.75 14.59
CA ALA A 144 -3.64 -1.61 15.30
C ALA A 144 -3.15 -1.92 16.73
N TYR A 145 -1.88 -2.24 16.88
CA TYR A 145 -1.26 -2.52 18.18
C TYR A 145 -1.35 -1.32 19.11
N TYR A 146 -0.98 -0.12 18.64
CA TYR A 146 -1.09 1.10 19.44
C TYR A 146 -2.53 1.42 19.81
N LEU A 147 -3.48 1.27 18.88
CA LEU A 147 -4.88 1.58 19.16
C LEU A 147 -5.48 0.69 20.25
N LEU A 148 -5.12 -0.61 20.24
CA LEU A 148 -5.61 -1.60 21.20
C LEU A 148 -4.86 -1.57 22.55
N THR A 149 -3.54 -1.37 22.53
CA THR A 149 -2.70 -1.51 23.74
C THR A 149 -2.26 -0.18 24.35
N LYS A 150 -2.37 0.92 23.59
CA LYS A 150 -1.77 2.23 23.88
C LYS A 150 -0.24 2.21 24.03
N LYS A 151 0.41 1.16 23.53
CA LYS A 151 1.87 0.97 23.56
C LYS A 151 2.43 0.97 22.16
N SER A 152 3.68 1.38 22.01
CA SER A 152 4.40 1.22 20.75
C SER A 152 4.77 -0.24 20.55
N LEU A 153 4.49 -0.78 19.37
CA LEU A 153 4.93 -2.13 19.02
C LEU A 153 6.47 -2.16 18.97
N PRO A 154 7.13 -3.17 19.57
CA PRO A 154 8.55 -3.42 19.37
C PRO A 154 8.87 -3.77 17.90
N ASP A 155 10.15 -3.99 17.58
CA ASP A 155 10.53 -4.38 16.23
C ASP A 155 9.98 -5.75 15.85
N LEU A 156 9.41 -5.82 14.64
CA LEU A 156 8.88 -7.04 14.06
C LEU A 156 10.02 -7.88 13.49
N ASN A 157 10.31 -9.00 14.16
CA ASN A 157 11.34 -9.92 13.69
C ASN A 157 10.78 -10.91 12.67
N PHE A 158 10.90 -10.57 11.39
CA PHE A 158 10.54 -11.44 10.28
C PHE A 158 11.54 -12.57 10.09
N LYS A 159 11.05 -13.81 10.06
CA LYS A 159 11.85 -15.00 9.78
C LYS A 159 11.50 -15.57 8.40
N PRO A 160 12.45 -16.16 7.66
CA PRO A 160 12.14 -16.85 6.42
C PRO A 160 11.14 -17.99 6.67
N ALA A 161 10.08 -18.07 5.86
CA ALA A 161 9.11 -19.14 5.95
C ALA A 161 9.70 -20.45 5.42
N ARG A 162 9.63 -21.53 6.20
CA ARG A 162 10.26 -22.80 5.82
C ARG A 162 9.62 -23.37 4.53
N GLY A 163 10.47 -23.63 3.55
CA GLY A 163 10.08 -24.20 2.25
C GLY A 163 9.34 -23.23 1.32
N LEU A 164 9.38 -21.92 1.60
CA LEU A 164 8.86 -20.88 0.71
C LEU A 164 9.94 -19.83 0.45
N GLU A 165 10.49 -19.84 -0.76
CA GLU A 165 11.42 -18.81 -1.18
C GLU A 165 10.69 -17.45 -1.30
N GLY A 166 11.36 -16.36 -0.93
CA GLY A 166 10.79 -15.02 -1.02
C GLY A 166 9.64 -14.72 -0.05
N VAL A 167 9.32 -15.63 0.88
CA VAL A 167 8.29 -15.41 1.91
C VAL A 167 8.92 -15.29 3.29
N LYS A 168 8.51 -14.26 4.03
CA LYS A 168 8.87 -14.05 5.42
C LYS A 168 7.63 -14.07 6.29
N GLU A 169 7.74 -14.59 7.50
CA GLU A 169 6.65 -14.71 8.46
C GLU A 169 7.04 -14.17 9.83
N ALA A 170 6.05 -13.70 10.57
CA ALA A 170 6.20 -13.26 11.95
C ALA A 170 4.91 -13.55 12.73
N GLU A 171 5.04 -13.63 14.06
CA GLU A 171 3.91 -13.68 14.99
C GLU A 171 3.97 -12.43 15.87
N VAL A 172 2.81 -11.80 16.09
CA VAL A 172 2.70 -10.59 16.90
C VAL A 172 1.69 -10.83 18.00
N ASP A 173 2.14 -10.74 19.24
CA ASP A 173 1.27 -10.84 20.41
C ASP A 173 0.87 -9.45 20.90
N PHE A 174 -0.42 -9.15 20.86
CA PHE A 174 -1.00 -7.91 21.31
C PHE A 174 -1.18 -7.87 22.82
N GLY A 175 -1.13 -9.03 23.50
CA GLY A 175 -1.43 -9.15 24.94
C GLY A 175 -2.89 -8.84 25.30
N VAL A 176 -3.72 -8.54 24.30
CA VAL A 176 -5.16 -8.27 24.41
C VAL A 176 -5.86 -8.95 23.23
N PRO A 177 -7.13 -9.35 23.36
CA PRO A 177 -7.88 -9.97 22.26
C PRO A 177 -7.90 -9.10 21.00
N VAL A 178 -7.65 -9.72 19.84
CA VAL A 178 -7.63 -9.10 18.53
C VAL A 178 -8.80 -9.63 17.70
N GLY A 179 -9.69 -8.73 17.28
CA GLY A 179 -10.90 -9.10 16.55
C GLY A 179 -11.88 -9.92 17.40
N ASN A 180 -12.59 -10.85 16.76
CA ASN A 180 -13.67 -11.61 17.42
C ASN A 180 -13.24 -13.02 17.86
N SER A 181 -11.99 -13.43 17.64
CA SER A 181 -11.53 -14.79 17.96
C SER A 181 -11.19 -14.99 19.44
N GLY A 182 -11.00 -13.89 20.20
CA GLY A 182 -10.49 -13.96 21.57
C GLY A 182 -8.98 -14.19 21.66
N GLU A 183 -8.30 -14.39 20.53
CA GLU A 183 -6.85 -14.61 20.48
C GLU A 183 -6.09 -13.29 20.64
N THR A 184 -4.93 -13.35 21.29
CA THR A 184 -4.06 -12.18 21.44
C THR A 184 -3.00 -12.09 20.34
N LYS A 185 -2.82 -13.17 19.57
CA LYS A 185 -1.73 -13.33 18.61
C LYS A 185 -2.24 -13.26 17.18
N ILE A 186 -1.45 -12.63 16.31
CA ILE A 186 -1.67 -12.70 14.87
C ILE A 186 -0.44 -13.24 14.15
N ARG A 187 -0.67 -14.11 13.18
CA ARG A 187 0.36 -14.62 12.26
C ARG A 187 0.34 -13.80 10.98
N ILE A 188 1.48 -13.23 10.62
CA ILE A 188 1.59 -12.34 9.46
C ILE A 188 2.64 -12.88 8.49
N ALA A 189 2.46 -12.60 7.19
CA ALA A 189 3.41 -12.97 6.16
C ALA A 189 3.63 -11.84 5.15
N VAL A 190 4.86 -11.74 4.65
CA VAL A 190 5.25 -10.87 3.53
C VAL A 190 5.76 -11.78 2.43
N ALA A 191 5.09 -11.77 1.28
CA ALA A 191 5.50 -12.49 0.08
C ALA A 191 6.04 -11.51 -0.96
N HIS A 192 7.28 -11.75 -1.40
CA HIS A 192 7.90 -11.01 -2.49
C HIS A 192 7.97 -11.89 -3.74
N GLN A 193 7.97 -11.21 -4.90
CA GLN A 193 7.99 -11.82 -6.23
C GLN A 193 6.73 -12.61 -6.54
N MET A 194 6.16 -12.34 -7.71
CA MET A 194 4.87 -12.94 -8.08
C MET A 194 4.89 -14.47 -8.11
N GLY A 195 6.00 -15.07 -8.52
CA GLY A 195 6.15 -16.53 -8.60
C GLY A 195 6.04 -17.27 -7.26
N ASN A 196 6.26 -16.58 -6.12
CA ASN A 196 6.25 -17.22 -4.81
C ASN A 196 4.85 -17.20 -4.16
N ILE A 197 3.91 -16.42 -4.69
CA ILE A 197 2.62 -16.18 -4.03
C ILE A 197 1.68 -17.37 -4.17
N GLU A 198 1.73 -18.09 -5.28
CA GLU A 198 0.85 -19.25 -5.51
C GLU A 198 1.01 -20.28 -4.39
N ALA A 199 2.24 -20.57 -3.98
CA ALA A 199 2.51 -21.48 -2.86
C ALA A 199 1.93 -20.98 -1.52
N VAL A 200 1.90 -19.66 -1.29
CA VAL A 200 1.24 -19.06 -0.10
C VAL A 200 -0.27 -19.23 -0.17
N LEU A 201 -0.86 -18.95 -1.34
CA LEU A 201 -2.29 -19.08 -1.57
C LEU A 201 -2.76 -20.53 -1.45
N ASP A 202 -1.99 -21.48 -1.97
CA ASP A 202 -2.31 -22.91 -1.89
C ASP A 202 -2.27 -23.40 -0.44
N ARG A 203 -1.29 -22.97 0.37
CA ARG A 203 -1.29 -23.28 1.81
C ARG A 203 -2.56 -22.76 2.50
N ILE A 204 -3.01 -21.56 2.15
CA ILE A 204 -4.26 -20.99 2.69
C ILE A 204 -5.48 -21.77 2.20
N ARG A 205 -5.55 -22.13 0.90
CA ARG A 205 -6.64 -22.94 0.32
C ARG A 205 -6.73 -24.31 0.97
N LEU A 206 -5.60 -25.00 1.12
CA LEU A 206 -5.54 -26.31 1.73
C LEU A 206 -6.05 -26.29 3.18
N ALA A 207 -5.64 -25.29 3.97
CA ALA A 207 -6.15 -25.10 5.32
C ALA A 207 -7.67 -24.84 5.33
N ARG A 208 -8.13 -23.90 4.50
CA ARG A 208 -9.56 -23.57 4.36
C ARG A 208 -10.41 -24.78 3.98
N ASN A 209 -9.99 -25.52 2.95
CA ASN A 209 -10.72 -26.68 2.44
C ASN A 209 -10.74 -27.83 3.46
N ALA A 210 -9.73 -27.92 4.32
CA ALA A 210 -9.68 -28.90 5.41
C ALA A 210 -10.44 -28.44 6.68
N GLY A 211 -11.10 -27.28 6.67
CA GLY A 211 -11.75 -26.70 7.85
C GLY A 211 -10.76 -26.34 8.96
N LYS A 212 -9.48 -26.17 8.63
CA LYS A 212 -8.41 -25.82 9.58
C LYS A 212 -8.17 -24.32 9.57
N GLU A 213 -7.61 -23.86 10.68
CA GLU A 213 -7.11 -22.49 10.79
C GLU A 213 -6.08 -22.18 9.71
N THR A 214 -6.17 -21.00 9.09
CA THR A 214 -5.24 -20.59 8.05
C THR A 214 -3.86 -20.26 8.65
N PRO A 215 -2.76 -20.51 7.93
CA PRO A 215 -1.41 -20.26 8.46
C PRO A 215 -1.15 -18.79 8.79
N TYR A 216 -1.90 -17.87 8.14
CA TYR A 216 -1.71 -16.43 8.25
C TYR A 216 -3.06 -15.73 8.44
N HIS A 217 -3.07 -14.67 9.24
CA HIS A 217 -4.20 -13.76 9.44
C HIS A 217 -4.08 -12.51 8.57
N PHE A 218 -2.85 -12.05 8.33
CA PHE A 218 -2.58 -10.88 7.49
C PHE A 218 -1.39 -11.13 6.59
N VAL A 219 -1.59 -10.92 5.29
CA VAL A 219 -0.56 -11.20 4.27
C VAL A 219 -0.35 -9.97 3.41
N GLU A 220 0.90 -9.53 3.33
CA GLU A 220 1.36 -8.53 2.37
C GLU A 220 1.99 -9.22 1.16
N VAL A 221 1.70 -8.68 -0.02
CA VAL A 221 2.19 -9.21 -1.27
C VAL A 221 2.77 -8.08 -2.11
N MET A 222 4.05 -8.22 -2.47
CA MET A 222 4.75 -7.33 -3.39
C MET A 222 5.24 -8.10 -4.61
N ALA A 223 4.92 -7.58 -5.80
CA ALA A 223 5.27 -8.23 -7.05
C ALA A 223 6.79 -8.26 -7.34
N CYS A 224 7.55 -7.30 -6.79
CA CYS A 224 8.98 -7.15 -7.08
C CYS A 224 9.85 -7.84 -6.01
N PRO A 225 11.05 -8.34 -6.38
CA PRO A 225 12.06 -8.76 -5.42
C PRO A 225 12.43 -7.61 -4.49
N GLY A 226 12.31 -7.81 -3.18
CA GLY A 226 12.70 -6.79 -2.21
C GLY A 226 11.81 -5.54 -2.18
N GLY A 227 10.59 -5.61 -2.75
CA GLY A 227 9.58 -4.53 -2.68
C GLY A 227 9.25 -3.92 -4.03
#